data_AF-A0A536WY19-F1
#
_entry.id   AF-A0A536WY19-F1
#
_cell.length_a   1.000
_cell.length_b   1.000
_cell.length_c   1.000
_cell.angle_alpha   90.00
_cell.angle_beta   90.00
_cell.angle_gamma   90.00
#
_symmetry.space_group_name_H-M   'P 1'
#
loop_
_entity.id
_entity.type
_entity.pdbx_description
1 polymer ?
#
loop_
_entity_poly.entity_id
_entity_poly.type
_entity_poly.pdbx_seq_one_letter_code
_entity_poly.pdbx_strand_id
1 'polypeptide(L)'
;MRQAGGLRRQGLPSRRGNRDAESQGHCNQARQPRATAPGDRALHRRRLKQKHKVALDQAQKRIEQRASELEKAQASGDASKIKKAQRNLDSARKAYAQIENLLL
;
A
#
# COMPACT_ATOMS: atom_id res chain seq x y z
N MET A 1 -57.72 15.30 29.60
CA MET A 1 -56.47 15.63 30.33
C MET A 1 -55.29 15.42 29.39
N ARG A 2 -54.31 16.33 29.45
CA ARG A 2 -53.10 16.40 28.60
C ARG A 2 -52.11 15.26 28.88
N GLN A 3 -51.33 14.88 27.85
CA GLN A 3 -49.87 14.59 27.85
C GLN A 3 -49.51 14.16 26.40
N ALA A 4 -48.73 14.90 25.58
CA ALA A 4 -47.38 15.47 25.65
C ALA A 4 -46.29 14.55 25.03
N GLY A 5 -45.50 15.11 24.11
CA GLY A 5 -44.29 14.54 23.51
C GLY A 5 -44.50 14.14 22.04
N GLY A 6 -43.68 14.53 21.08
CA GLY A 6 -42.43 15.27 21.04
C GLY A 6 -41.80 15.08 19.66
N LEU A 7 -40.80 15.92 19.33
CA LEU A 7 -39.66 15.60 18.47
C LEU A 7 -39.91 15.22 17.00
N ARG A 8 -39.54 16.11 16.05
CA ARG A 8 -38.30 15.98 15.24
C ARG A 8 -38.32 16.85 13.98
N ARG A 9 -37.20 17.56 13.80
CA ARG A 9 -36.75 18.14 12.53
C ARG A 9 -36.65 17.04 11.46
N GLN A 10 -37.27 17.29 10.32
CA GLN A 10 -36.98 16.73 8.99
C GLN A 10 -37.36 17.86 8.03
N GLY A 11 -36.66 18.25 6.97
CA GLY A 11 -35.58 17.69 6.20
C GLY A 11 -35.76 18.36 4.83
N LEU A 12 -34.83 19.20 4.39
CA LEU A 12 -34.91 19.89 3.10
C LEU A 12 -34.74 18.87 1.95
N PRO A 13 -35.63 18.82 0.96
CA PRO A 13 -35.37 18.13 -0.29
C PRO A 13 -35.12 19.16 -1.40
N SER A 14 -33.88 19.34 -1.83
CA SER A 14 -33.60 20.03 -3.11
C SER A 14 -33.11 19.02 -4.14
N ARG A 15 -34.09 18.53 -4.89
CA ARG A 15 -33.96 17.80 -6.15
C ARG A 15 -33.67 18.77 -7.30
N ARG A 16 -32.82 18.32 -8.24
CA ARG A 16 -32.84 18.58 -9.71
C ARG A 16 -32.77 20.07 -10.12
N GLY A 17 -31.77 20.58 -10.83
CA GLY A 17 -31.03 19.99 -11.95
C GLY A 17 -31.38 20.75 -13.22
N ASN A 18 -30.38 21.26 -13.96
CA ASN A 18 -30.31 21.54 -15.41
C ASN A 18 -29.34 22.72 -15.63
N ARG A 19 -28.21 22.50 -16.31
CA ARG A 19 -28.01 22.45 -17.78
C ARG A 19 -27.89 23.85 -18.38
N ASP A 20 -26.64 24.30 -18.43
CA ASP A 20 -26.08 25.10 -19.52
C ASP A 20 -24.75 24.37 -19.84
N ALA A 21 -24.60 23.57 -20.90
CA ALA A 21 -24.72 23.87 -22.33
C ALA A 21 -23.73 24.95 -22.80
N GLU A 22 -22.43 24.78 -22.53
CA GLU A 22 -21.41 25.48 -23.30
C GLU A 22 -20.25 24.58 -23.74
N SER A 23 -20.07 24.63 -25.06
CA SER A 23 -18.81 24.51 -25.79
C SER A 23 -18.21 23.12 -26.01
N GLN A 24 -18.73 22.48 -27.05
CA GLN A 24 -17.94 21.59 -27.89
C GLN A 24 -16.77 22.37 -28.51
N GLY A 25 -15.61 22.27 -27.89
CA GLY A 25 -14.31 22.57 -28.50
C GLY A 25 -13.52 21.27 -28.61
N HIS A 26 -13.71 20.53 -29.70
CA HIS A 26 -12.82 19.43 -30.06
C HIS A 26 -11.43 19.97 -30.38
N CYS A 27 -10.58 20.05 -29.36
CA CYS A 27 -9.14 20.14 -29.54
C CYS A 27 -8.59 18.71 -29.53
N ASN A 28 -8.63 18.06 -30.70
CA ASN A 28 -7.83 16.89 -31.01
C ASN A 28 -6.35 17.28 -30.90
N GLN A 29 -5.80 17.17 -29.70
CA GLN A 29 -4.35 17.10 -29.50
C GLN A 29 -4.06 15.77 -28.83
N ALA A 30 -3.91 14.75 -29.68
CA ALA A 30 -3.12 13.59 -29.36
C ALA A 30 -1.72 14.08 -28.93
N ARG A 31 -1.54 14.33 -27.64
CA ARG A 31 -0.20 14.49 -27.06
C ARG A 31 0.46 13.12 -27.17
N GLN A 32 1.17 12.94 -28.27
CA GLN A 32 2.22 11.96 -28.44
C GLN A 32 3.00 11.85 -27.11
N PRO A 33 3.18 10.66 -26.52
CA PRO A 33 4.06 10.52 -25.38
C PRO A 33 5.46 10.93 -25.84
N ARG A 34 5.97 12.06 -25.31
CA ARG A 34 7.36 12.48 -25.51
C ARG A 34 8.25 11.28 -25.21
N ALA A 35 8.95 10.79 -26.23
CA ALA A 35 10.01 9.82 -26.05
C ALA A 35 10.93 10.34 -24.93
N THR A 36 10.93 9.64 -23.80
CA THR A 36 11.84 9.95 -22.69
C THR A 36 13.26 9.87 -23.23
N ALA A 37 13.98 11.00 -23.15
CA ALA A 37 15.34 11.11 -23.63
C ALA A 37 16.21 9.96 -23.06
N PRO A 38 17.19 9.44 -23.82
CA PRO A 38 18.01 8.29 -23.42
C PRO A 38 18.81 8.50 -22.11
N GLY A 39 18.91 9.74 -21.59
CA GLY A 39 19.54 10.06 -20.31
C GLY A 39 18.70 9.76 -19.05
N ASP A 40 17.36 9.65 -19.14
CA ASP A 40 16.49 9.51 -17.97
C ASP A 40 16.38 8.07 -17.44
N ARG A 41 16.63 7.06 -18.29
CA ARG A 41 16.61 5.65 -17.89
C ARG A 41 17.65 5.33 -16.81
N ALA A 42 18.82 5.97 -16.85
CA ALA A 42 19.89 5.75 -15.89
C ALA A 42 19.54 6.31 -14.49
N LEU A 43 18.91 7.49 -14.42
CA LEU A 43 18.43 8.10 -13.18
C LEU A 43 17.28 7.30 -12.56
N HIS A 44 16.34 6.82 -13.39
CA HIS A 44 15.25 5.95 -12.94
C HIS A 44 15.80 4.65 -12.33
N ARG A 45 16.73 3.98 -13.01
CA ARG A 45 17.38 2.76 -12.51
C ARG A 45 18.15 2.98 -11.20
N ARG A 46 18.83 4.13 -11.03
CA ARG A 46 19.51 4.49 -9.77
C ARG A 46 18.54 4.73 -8.62
N ARG A 47 17.43 5.45 -8.85
CA ARG A 47 16.38 5.65 -7.84
C ARG A 47 15.70 4.34 -7.43
N LEU A 48 15.46 3.44 -8.38
CA LEU A 48 14.95 2.10 -8.09
C LEU A 48 15.93 1.32 -7.20
N LYS A 49 17.21 1.28 -7.56
CA LYS A 49 18.26 0.63 -6.74
C LYS A 49 18.32 1.16 -5.31
N GLN A 50 18.15 2.46 -5.10
CA GLN A 50 18.16 3.05 -3.75
C GLN A 50 16.93 2.65 -2.93
N LYS A 51 15.73 2.68 -3.53
CA LYS A 51 14.49 2.22 -2.88
C LYS A 51 14.54 0.74 -2.52
N HIS A 52 15.10 -0.09 -3.40
CA HIS A 52 15.24 -1.52 -3.15
C HIS A 52 16.28 -1.83 -2.06
N LYS A 53 17.37 -1.06 -1.94
CA LYS A 53 18.31 -1.19 -0.81
C LYS A 53 17.62 -0.94 0.54
N VAL A 54 16.79 0.10 0.64
CA VAL A 54 16.02 0.38 1.86
C VAL A 54 15.01 -0.74 2.14
N ALA A 55 14.36 -1.27 1.10
CA ALA A 55 13.43 -2.39 1.24
C ALA A 55 14.12 -3.67 1.73
N LEU A 56 15.34 -3.96 1.25
CA LEU A 56 16.14 -5.09 1.74
C LEU A 56 16.52 -4.93 3.21
N ASP A 57 17.05 -3.78 3.61
CA ASP A 57 17.41 -3.51 5.01
C ASP A 57 16.21 -3.67 5.95
N GLN A 58 15.05 -3.17 5.52
CA GLN A 58 13.82 -3.30 6.29
C GLN A 58 13.30 -4.75 6.34
N ALA A 59 13.42 -5.49 5.24
CA ALA A 59 13.05 -6.91 5.20
C ALA A 59 13.99 -7.75 6.09
N GLN A 60 15.28 -7.43 6.10
CA GLN A 60 16.28 -8.08 6.93
C GLN A 60 16.02 -7.86 8.42
N LYS A 61 15.72 -6.61 8.83
CA LYS A 61 15.26 -6.30 10.19
C LYS A 61 14.01 -7.09 10.60
N ARG A 62 13.07 -7.29 9.68
CA ARG A 62 11.88 -8.12 9.95
C ARG A 62 12.27 -9.59 10.18
N ILE A 63 13.22 -10.13 9.41
CA ILE A 63 13.72 -11.50 9.62
C ILE A 63 14.36 -11.63 11.00
N GLU A 64 15.22 -10.69 11.39
CA GLU A 64 15.87 -10.67 12.71
C GLU A 64 14.85 -10.60 13.84
N GLN A 65 13.84 -9.73 13.73
CA GLN A 65 12.75 -9.65 14.70
C GLN A 65 11.99 -10.98 14.82
N ARG A 66 11.62 -11.60 13.69
CA ARG A 66 10.91 -12.90 13.69
C ARG A 66 11.79 -14.04 14.20
N ALA A 67 13.11 -13.98 14.00
CA ALA A 67 14.06 -14.93 14.57
C ALA A 67 14.12 -14.82 16.10
N SER A 68 14.17 -13.60 16.64
CA SER A 68 14.11 -13.39 18.10
C SER A 68 12.77 -13.85 18.69
N GLU A 69 11.64 -13.64 17.99
CA GLU A 69 10.35 -14.17 18.42
C GLU A 69 10.29 -15.71 18.41
N LEU A 70 10.93 -16.35 17.42
CA LEU A 70 11.06 -17.81 17.37
C LEU A 70 11.86 -18.33 18.56
N GLU A 71 12.99 -17.70 18.87
CA GLU A 71 13.83 -18.06 20.01
C GLU A 71 13.06 -17.93 21.34
N LYS A 72 12.32 -16.83 21.53
CA LYS A 72 11.43 -16.65 22.69
C LYS A 72 10.34 -17.71 22.76
N ALA A 73 9.75 -18.07 21.61
CA ALA A 73 8.75 -19.13 21.54
C ALA A 73 9.36 -20.50 21.89
N GLN A 74 10.58 -20.78 21.42
CA GLN A 74 11.32 -21.99 21.76
C GLN A 74 11.64 -22.05 23.26
N ALA A 75 12.10 -20.95 23.84
CA ALA A 75 12.36 -20.84 25.28
C ALA A 75 11.10 -21.09 26.12
N SER A 76 9.92 -20.69 25.63
CA SER A 76 8.64 -20.95 26.30
C SER A 76 8.13 -22.39 26.17
N GLY A 77 8.72 -23.21 25.29
CA GLY A 77 8.31 -24.61 25.06
C GLY A 77 6.94 -24.79 24.40
N ASP A 78 6.27 -23.71 23.98
CA ASP A 78 4.93 -23.76 23.41
C ASP A 78 4.98 -24.09 21.91
N ALA A 79 4.69 -25.34 21.57
CA ALA A 79 4.72 -25.87 20.20
C ALA A 79 3.84 -25.06 19.22
N SER A 80 2.72 -24.50 19.67
CA SER A 80 1.84 -23.69 18.82
C SER A 80 2.49 -22.36 18.46
N LYS A 81 3.12 -21.71 19.46
CA LYS A 81 3.85 -20.46 19.23
C LYS A 81 5.09 -20.67 18.37
N ILE A 82 5.84 -21.75 18.59
CA ILE A 82 7.00 -22.10 17.77
C ILE A 82 6.59 -22.29 16.30
N LYS A 83 5.53 -23.07 16.04
CA LYS A 83 5.02 -23.30 14.68
C LYS A 83 4.57 -22.00 14.01
N LYS A 84 3.92 -21.11 14.75
CA LYS A 84 3.50 -19.79 14.24
C LYS A 84 4.70 -18.89 13.94
N ALA A 85 5.65 -18.80 14.87
CA ALA A 85 6.86 -18.00 14.69
C ALA A 85 7.70 -18.50 13.50
N GLN A 86 7.80 -19.82 13.32
CA GLN A 86 8.52 -20.42 12.19
C GLN A 86 7.89 -20.05 10.84
N ARG A 87 6.55 -20.09 10.73
CA ARG A 87 5.83 -19.68 9.52
C ARG A 87 6.01 -18.19 9.23
N ASN A 88 6.01 -17.35 10.25
CA ASN A 88 6.23 -15.92 10.10
C ASN A 88 7.67 -15.62 9.63
N LEU A 89 8.66 -16.34 10.16
CA LEU A 89 10.05 -16.23 9.77
C LEU A 89 10.27 -16.70 8.32
N ASP A 90 9.67 -17.83 7.93
CA ASP A 90 9.69 -18.31 6.54
C ASP A 90 9.07 -17.30 5.57
N SER A 91 7.93 -16.70 5.95
CA SER A 91 7.28 -15.66 5.15
C SER A 91 8.16 -14.40 5.00
N ALA A 92 8.85 -13.98 6.06
CA ALA A 92 9.78 -12.86 6.01
C ALA A 92 10.98 -13.15 5.11
N ARG A 93 11.53 -14.38 5.16
CA ARG A 93 12.60 -14.84 4.26
C ARG A 93 12.16 -14.84 2.80
N LYS A 94 10.95 -15.33 2.50
CA LYS A 94 10.37 -15.29 1.15
C LYS A 94 10.23 -13.86 0.63
N ALA A 95 9.76 -12.94 1.46
CA ALA A 95 9.65 -11.53 1.09
C ALA A 95 11.03 -10.90 0.80
N TYR A 96 12.05 -11.20 1.61
CA TYR A 96 13.42 -10.77 1.36
C TYR A 96 13.94 -11.32 0.02
N ALA A 97 13.80 -12.62 -0.23
CA ALA A 97 14.25 -13.25 -1.48
C ALA A 97 13.53 -12.69 -2.71
N GLN A 98 12.25 -12.31 -2.61
CA GLN A 98 11.54 -11.63 -3.68
C GLN A 98 12.12 -10.25 -3.98
N ILE A 99 12.48 -9.48 -2.95
CA ILE A 99 13.11 -8.15 -3.11
C ILE A 99 14.53 -8.30 -3.70
N GLU A 100 15.27 -9.33 -3.28
CA GLU A 100 16.60 -9.64 -3.81
C GLU A 100 16.55 -10.07 -5.28
N ASN A 101 15.58 -10.90 -5.67
CA ASN A 101 15.37 -11.28 -7.07
C ASN A 101 14.95 -10.10 -7.97
N LEU A 102 14.30 -9.07 -7.42
CA LEU A 102 13.99 -7.83 -8.15
C LEU A 102 15.23 -6.94 -8.37
N LEU A 103 16.34 -7.25 -7.70
CA LEU A 103 17.59 -6.49 -7.75
C LEU A 103 18.67 -7.12 -8.63
N LEU A 104 18.62 -8.44 -8.84
CA LEU A 104 19.47 -9.21 -9.76
C LEU A 104 19.05 -8.98 -11.22
#